data_AF-A0A1J7CM28-F1
#
_entry.id   AF-A0A1J7CM28-F1
#
_cell.length_a   1.000
_cell.length_b   1.000
_cell.length_c   1.000
_cell.angle_alpha   90.00
_cell.angle_beta   90.00
_cell.angle_gamma   90.00
#
_symmetry.space_group_name_H-M   'P 1'
#
loop_
_entity.id
_entity.type
_entity.pdbx_description
1 polymer ?
#
loop_
_entity_poly.entity_id
_entity_poly.type
_entity_poly.pdbx_seq_one_letter_code
_entity_poly.pdbx_strand_id
1 'polypeptide(L)'
;MNEVLEFFNQNKADSAQVVFFMLFSLGIALFHTIIFSGLFNLKFPSWLFFVLLPALIGVSFLIDARYPLALLLFLFLSVFVFAFIGMIYSGIKSSKEDRREIESFNRKHNIQKTPLFKKFIGIAVLGCMIGAVFFLAQTENLKLLFLIIPGLILLKSIFFPSSKSKFLRLQSILPTSKISAIAMGQVEVEGDLEEIEPIISPYFNKSCIG
;
A
#
# COMPACT_ATOMS: atom_id res chain seq x y z
N MET A 1 33.97 8.35 21.83
CA MET A 1 34.59 7.49 20.79
C MET A 1 35.47 6.40 21.40
N ASN A 2 36.17 6.66 22.52
CA ASN A 2 37.02 5.66 23.20
C ASN A 2 36.22 4.56 23.91
N GLU A 3 35.08 4.89 24.56
CA GLU A 3 34.28 3.91 25.31
C GLU A 3 33.68 2.79 24.44
N VAL A 4 33.24 3.11 23.21
CA VAL A 4 32.71 2.11 22.27
C VAL A 4 33.81 1.14 21.82
N LEU A 5 35.02 1.66 21.59
CA LEU A 5 36.15 0.86 21.17
C LEU A 5 36.70 0.01 22.34
N GLU A 6 36.66 0.54 23.56
CA GLU A 6 36.94 -0.19 24.80
C GLU A 6 35.92 -1.31 25.03
N PHE A 7 34.63 -1.08 24.78
CA PHE A 7 33.59 -2.10 24.87
C PHE A 7 33.87 -3.30 23.95
N PHE A 8 34.29 -3.05 22.70
CA PHE A 8 34.67 -4.14 21.77
C PHE A 8 36.00 -4.80 22.12
N ASN A 9 36.93 -4.07 22.74
CA ASN A 9 38.20 -4.62 23.20
C ASN A 9 38.04 -5.52 24.44
N GLN A 10 37.09 -5.21 25.31
CA GLN A 10 36.76 -6.01 26.50
C GLN A 10 35.96 -7.26 26.14
N ASN A 11 35.09 -7.19 25.13
CA ASN A 11 34.23 -8.30 24.70
C ASN A 11 34.83 -9.09 23.52
N LYS A 12 35.95 -9.78 23.76
CA LYS A 12 36.50 -10.75 22.80
C LYS A 12 35.58 -11.96 22.69
N ALA A 13 35.19 -12.31 21.47
CA ALA A 13 34.31 -13.44 21.24
C ALA A 13 35.08 -14.76 21.38
N ASP A 14 34.55 -15.68 22.20
CA ASP A 14 35.01 -17.07 22.21
C ASP A 14 34.39 -17.86 21.06
N SER A 15 35.02 -18.97 20.67
CA SER A 15 34.58 -19.91 19.64
C SER A 15 33.10 -20.30 19.77
N ALA A 16 32.61 -20.59 20.98
CA ALA A 16 31.21 -20.91 21.23
C ALA A 16 30.28 -19.71 20.94
N GLN A 17 30.69 -18.49 21.28
CA GLN A 17 29.92 -17.27 21.01
C GLN A 17 29.86 -16.96 19.51
N VAL A 18 30.94 -17.25 18.78
CA VAL A 18 30.98 -17.06 17.32
C VAL A 18 29.99 -17.99 16.62
N VAL A 19 29.91 -19.26 17.03
CA VAL A 19 28.89 -20.20 16.51
C VAL A 19 27.48 -19.68 16.79
N PHE A 20 27.25 -19.16 18.00
CA PHE A 20 25.98 -18.52 18.34
C PHE A 20 25.68 -17.31 17.46
N PHE A 21 26.65 -16.42 17.21
CA PHE A 21 26.48 -15.26 16.33
C PHE A 21 26.22 -15.67 14.87
N MET A 22 26.87 -16.73 14.38
CA MET A 22 26.56 -17.29 13.06
C MET A 22 25.10 -17.74 12.97
N LEU A 23 24.60 -18.47 13.96
CA LEU A 23 23.18 -18.88 14.00
C LEU A 23 22.24 -17.67 14.11
N PHE A 24 22.54 -16.71 14.98
CA PHE A 24 21.73 -15.50 15.13
C PHE A 24 21.67 -14.68 13.82
N SER A 25 22.77 -14.64 13.08
CA SER A 25 22.84 -13.92 11.80
C SER A 25 21.92 -14.49 10.72
N LEU A 26 21.44 -15.74 10.85
CA LEU A 26 20.42 -16.29 9.96
C LEU A 26 19.10 -15.52 10.08
N GLY A 27 18.74 -15.05 11.28
CA GLY A 27 17.59 -14.17 11.48
C GLY A 27 17.79 -12.82 10.78
N ILE A 28 18.98 -12.25 10.89
CA ILE A 28 19.35 -11.01 10.19
C ILE A 28 19.33 -11.21 8.66
N ALA A 29 19.78 -12.38 8.18
CA ALA A 29 19.79 -12.74 6.77
C ALA A 29 18.37 -12.82 6.18
N LEU A 30 17.41 -13.32 6.95
CA LEU A 30 15.99 -13.34 6.56
C LEU A 30 15.49 -11.92 6.28
N PHE A 31 15.76 -10.96 7.18
CA PHE A 31 15.34 -9.58 6.97
C PHE A 31 15.99 -8.93 5.74
N HIS A 32 17.30 -9.11 5.54
CA HIS A 32 17.97 -8.61 4.33
C HIS A 32 17.38 -9.22 3.06
N THR A 33 17.09 -10.52 3.07
CA THR A 33 16.48 -11.22 1.93
C THR A 33 15.12 -10.61 1.60
N ILE A 34 14.25 -10.40 2.60
CA ILE A 34 12.92 -9.79 2.40
C ILE A 34 13.04 -8.36 1.90
N ILE A 35 13.95 -7.56 2.48
CA ILE A 35 14.13 -6.15 2.09
C ILE A 35 14.60 -6.04 0.64
N PHE A 36 15.66 -6.77 0.26
CA PHE A 36 16.20 -6.67 -1.10
C PHE A 36 15.30 -7.29 -2.17
N SER A 37 14.63 -8.41 -1.87
CA SER A 37 13.70 -9.02 -2.82
C SER A 37 12.36 -8.29 -2.89
N GLY A 38 11.82 -7.85 -1.76
CA GLY A 38 10.51 -7.20 -1.67
C GLY A 38 10.56 -5.71 -2.01
N LEU A 39 11.33 -4.92 -1.26
CA LEU A 39 11.32 -3.46 -1.39
C LEU A 39 12.14 -2.98 -2.60
N PHE A 40 13.30 -3.59 -2.84
CA PHE A 40 14.15 -3.23 -3.97
C PHE A 40 13.86 -4.02 -5.25
N ASN A 41 13.03 -5.07 -5.18
CA ASN A 41 12.68 -5.93 -6.32
C ASN A 41 13.91 -6.50 -7.06
N LEU A 42 14.97 -6.83 -6.31
CA LEU A 42 16.18 -7.44 -6.86
C LEU A 42 15.99 -8.96 -6.99
N LYS A 43 16.46 -9.53 -8.10
CA LYS A 43 16.43 -10.97 -8.36
C LYS A 43 17.76 -11.60 -7.95
N PHE A 44 17.76 -12.42 -6.91
CA PHE A 44 18.92 -13.16 -6.41
C PHE A 44 18.47 -14.47 -5.75
N PRO A 45 19.35 -15.47 -5.61
CA PRO A 45 18.99 -16.73 -4.95
C PRO A 45 18.69 -16.52 -3.46
N SER A 46 17.60 -17.12 -2.97
CA SER A 46 17.12 -16.93 -1.59
C SER A 46 18.11 -17.36 -0.51
N TRP A 47 19.05 -18.25 -0.82
CA TRP A 47 20.07 -18.74 0.11
C TRP A 47 21.29 -17.82 0.26
N LEU A 48 21.44 -16.79 -0.60
CA LEU A 48 22.64 -15.96 -0.67
C LEU A 48 23.02 -15.37 0.69
N PHE A 49 22.09 -14.64 1.32
CA PHE A 49 22.34 -13.99 2.61
C PHE A 49 22.47 -14.99 3.77
N PHE A 50 21.80 -16.15 3.69
CA PHE A 50 21.89 -17.20 4.69
C PHE A 50 23.27 -17.89 4.72
N VAL A 51 24.00 -17.85 3.61
CA VAL A 51 25.39 -18.32 3.57
C VAL A 51 26.35 -17.16 3.86
N LEU A 52 26.11 -16.01 3.24
CA LEU A 52 27.03 -14.87 3.26
C LEU A 52 27.17 -14.23 4.65
N LEU A 53 26.08 -14.04 5.39
CA LEU A 53 26.15 -13.37 6.71
C LEU A 53 26.86 -14.23 7.77
N PRO A 54 26.51 -15.52 7.96
CA PRO A 54 27.26 -16.40 8.86
C PRO A 54 28.73 -16.55 8.43
N ALA A 55 29.00 -16.66 7.13
CA ALA A 55 30.38 -16.76 6.62
C ALA A 55 31.19 -15.50 6.95
N LEU A 56 30.62 -14.30 6.79
CA LEU A 56 31.28 -13.04 7.14
C LEU A 56 31.66 -12.99 8.63
N ILE A 57 30.76 -13.44 9.51
CA ILE A 57 31.03 -13.53 10.96
C ILE A 57 32.15 -14.53 11.25
N GLY A 58 32.10 -15.72 10.65
CA GLY A 58 33.16 -16.72 10.80
C GLY A 58 34.52 -16.24 10.29
N VAL A 59 34.56 -15.59 9.13
CA VAL A 59 35.79 -15.00 8.58
C VAL A 59 36.31 -13.88 9.49
N SER A 60 35.43 -13.05 10.06
CA SER A 60 35.86 -11.98 10.98
C SER A 60 36.59 -12.52 12.22
N PHE A 61 36.19 -13.69 12.72
CA PHE A 61 36.84 -14.32 13.87
C PHE A 61 38.26 -14.80 13.54
N LEU A 62 38.49 -15.26 12.30
CA LEU A 62 39.82 -15.67 11.84
C LEU A 62 40.80 -14.48 11.73
N ILE A 63 40.29 -13.26 11.58
CA ILE A 63 41.10 -12.03 11.50
C ILE A 63 41.43 -11.53 12.90
N ASP A 64 40.41 -11.26 13.73
CA ASP A 64 40.59 -10.91 15.15
C ASP A 64 39.32 -11.29 15.94
N ALA A 65 39.49 -11.88 17.11
CA ALA A 65 38.40 -12.29 18.00
C ALA A 65 37.50 -11.13 18.48
N ARG A 66 37.90 -9.87 18.28
CA ARG A 66 37.11 -8.68 18.63
C ARG A 66 36.03 -8.32 17.60
N TYR A 67 36.23 -8.67 16.34
CA TYR A 67 35.37 -8.22 15.24
C TYR A 67 34.00 -8.91 15.11
N PRO A 68 33.79 -10.18 15.50
CA PRO A 68 32.50 -10.86 15.31
C PRO A 68 31.31 -10.12 15.93
N LEU A 69 31.45 -9.63 17.16
CA LEU A 69 30.39 -8.87 17.84
C LEU A 69 30.10 -7.54 17.12
N ALA A 70 31.15 -6.81 16.74
CA ALA A 70 31.02 -5.52 16.05
C ALA A 70 30.32 -5.71 14.69
N LEU A 71 30.72 -6.75 13.94
CA LEU A 71 30.13 -7.06 12.65
C LEU A 71 28.67 -7.48 12.76
N LEU A 72 28.32 -8.27 13.77
CA LEU A 72 26.94 -8.66 14.04
C LEU A 72 26.05 -7.43 14.29
N LEU A 73 26.49 -6.51 15.15
CA LEU A 73 25.76 -5.28 15.46
C LEU A 73 25.63 -4.39 14.22
N PHE A 74 26.69 -4.30 13.42
CA PHE A 74 26.65 -3.55 12.16
C PHE A 74 25.64 -4.15 11.17
N LEU A 75 25.66 -5.47 10.98
CA LEU A 75 24.68 -6.19 10.14
C LEU A 75 23.26 -6.03 10.67
N PHE A 76 23.07 -6.02 11.99
CA PHE A 76 21.75 -5.78 12.56
C PHE A 76 21.27 -4.35 12.27
N LEU A 77 22.12 -3.35 12.45
CA LEU A 77 21.79 -1.95 12.18
C LEU A 77 21.50 -1.70 10.69
N SER A 78 22.20 -2.38 9.78
CA SER A 78 21.99 -2.23 8.35
C SER A 78 20.58 -2.65 7.91
N VAL A 79 19.93 -3.59 8.61
CA VAL A 79 18.53 -3.95 8.35
C VAL A 79 17.63 -2.73 8.37
N PHE A 80 17.74 -1.89 9.40
CA PHE A 80 16.89 -0.71 9.55
C PHE A 80 17.19 0.32 8.47
N VAL A 81 18.47 0.57 8.19
CA VAL A 81 18.89 1.53 7.17
C VAL A 81 18.35 1.11 5.80
N PHE A 82 18.55 -0.14 5.39
CA PHE A 82 18.04 -0.65 4.11
C PHE A 82 16.51 -0.72 4.07
N ALA A 83 15.85 -1.03 5.19
CA ALA A 83 14.39 -1.00 5.25
C ALA A 83 13.84 0.40 4.99
N PHE A 84 14.38 1.45 5.63
CA PHE A 84 13.96 2.83 5.40
C PHE A 84 14.19 3.28 3.96
N ILE A 85 15.38 3.02 3.42
CA ILE A 85 15.71 3.36 2.03
C ILE A 85 14.79 2.57 1.06
N GLY A 86 14.57 1.29 1.33
CA GLY A 86 13.72 0.41 0.52
C GLY A 86 12.27 0.86 0.53
N MET A 87 11.73 1.27 1.68
CA MET A 87 10.36 1.81 1.77
C MET A 87 10.20 3.09 0.93
N ILE A 88 11.15 4.02 1.02
CA ILE A 88 11.14 5.25 0.21
C ILE A 88 11.22 4.91 -1.28
N TYR A 89 12.17 4.04 -1.66
CA TYR A 89 12.36 3.62 -3.05
C TYR A 89 11.11 2.93 -3.62
N SER A 90 10.55 1.96 -2.88
CA SER A 90 9.34 1.25 -3.28
C SER A 90 8.14 2.20 -3.41
N GLY A 91 7.98 3.16 -2.49
CA GLY A 91 6.91 4.15 -2.55
C GLY A 91 7.02 5.07 -3.76
N ILE A 92 8.24 5.48 -4.13
CA ILE A 92 8.47 6.29 -5.34
C ILE A 92 8.17 5.46 -6.60
N LYS A 93 8.62 4.20 -6.63
CA LYS A 93 8.39 3.29 -7.76
C LYS A 93 6.91 3.03 -7.97
N SER A 94 6.18 2.63 -6.92
CA SER A 94 4.74 2.36 -7.01
C SER A 94 3.97 3.62 -7.42
N SER A 95 4.30 4.78 -6.85
CA SER A 95 3.67 6.04 -7.24
C SER A 95 3.85 6.37 -8.73
N LYS A 96 5.00 6.02 -9.31
CA LYS A 96 5.27 6.20 -10.74
C LYS A 96 4.50 5.20 -11.60
N GLU A 97 4.37 3.96 -11.15
CA GLU A 97 3.60 2.90 -11.83
C GLU A 97 2.10 3.23 -11.82
N ASP A 98 1.54 3.55 -10.66
CA ASP A 98 0.14 3.98 -10.52
C ASP A 98 -0.18 5.18 -11.42
N ARG A 99 0.74 6.16 -11.47
CA ARG A 99 0.56 7.33 -12.33
C ARG A 99 0.53 6.95 -13.81
N ARG A 100 1.36 6.00 -14.24
CA ARG A 100 1.35 5.51 -15.63
C ARG A 100 0.06 4.79 -15.97
N GLU A 101 -0.44 3.95 -15.05
CA GLU A 101 -1.72 3.26 -15.22
C GLU A 101 -2.87 4.25 -15.36
N ILE A 102 -2.96 5.23 -14.45
CA ILE A 102 -3.97 6.28 -14.48
C ILE A 102 -3.88 7.10 -15.78
N GLU A 103 -2.68 7.47 -16.22
CA GLU A 103 -2.48 8.19 -17.47
C GLU A 103 -2.91 7.34 -18.70
N SER A 104 -2.62 6.04 -18.69
CA SER A 104 -3.03 5.13 -19.77
C SER A 104 -4.56 4.95 -19.84
N PHE A 105 -5.23 4.86 -18.67
CA PHE A 105 -6.68 4.78 -18.55
C PHE A 105 -7.35 6.07 -19.01
N ASN A 106 -6.87 7.22 -18.54
CA ASN A 106 -7.41 8.53 -18.93
C ASN A 106 -7.25 8.78 -20.43
N ARG A 107 -6.15 8.34 -21.04
CA ARG A 107 -5.94 8.40 -22.49
C ARG A 107 -6.94 7.53 -23.24
N LYS A 108 -7.19 6.30 -22.78
CA LYS A 108 -8.16 5.38 -23.40
C LYS A 108 -9.59 5.92 -23.36
N HIS A 109 -9.96 6.60 -22.27
CA HIS A 109 -11.32 7.12 -22.05
C HIS A 109 -11.46 8.62 -22.29
N ASN A 110 -10.43 9.27 -22.85
CA ASN A 110 -10.36 10.70 -23.12
C ASN A 110 -10.80 11.59 -21.94
N ILE A 111 -10.43 11.19 -20.72
CA ILE A 111 -10.80 11.87 -19.49
C ILE A 111 -9.89 13.08 -19.32
N GLN A 112 -10.49 14.27 -19.18
CA GLN A 112 -9.75 15.50 -18.96
C GLN A 112 -8.96 15.44 -17.64
N LYS A 113 -7.69 15.86 -17.68
CA LYS A 113 -6.83 15.93 -16.50
C LYS A 113 -7.43 16.91 -15.47
N THR A 114 -7.25 16.61 -14.19
CA THR A 114 -7.67 17.53 -13.13
C THR A 114 -6.94 18.87 -13.28
N PRO A 115 -7.66 20.00 -13.18
CA PRO A 115 -7.04 21.32 -13.32
C PRO A 115 -6.04 21.56 -12.19
N LEU A 116 -4.90 22.17 -12.53
CA LEU A 116 -3.81 22.46 -11.58
C LEU A 116 -4.31 23.21 -10.34
N PHE A 117 -5.30 24.08 -10.49
CA PHE A 117 -5.91 24.84 -9.40
C PHE A 117 -6.49 23.96 -8.29
N LYS A 118 -7.17 22.85 -8.64
CA LYS A 118 -7.70 21.90 -7.64
C LYS A 118 -6.59 21.19 -6.87
N LYS A 119 -5.41 21.00 -7.49
CA LYS A 119 -4.23 20.44 -6.82
C LYS A 119 -3.63 21.42 -5.81
N PHE A 120 -3.56 22.71 -6.17
CA PHE A 120 -3.10 23.75 -5.25
C PHE A 120 -4.03 23.95 -4.06
N ILE A 121 -5.35 23.92 -4.27
CA ILE A 121 -6.31 23.96 -3.17
C ILE A 121 -6.08 22.80 -2.19
N GLY A 122 -5.87 21.58 -2.70
CA GLY A 122 -5.60 20.42 -1.84
C GLY A 122 -4.33 20.59 -1.00
N ILE A 123 -3.26 21.10 -1.59
CA ILE A 123 -1.99 21.37 -0.88
C ILE A 123 -2.17 22.50 0.15
N ALA A 124 -2.89 23.57 -0.20
CA ALA A 124 -3.17 24.68 0.70
C ALA A 124 -3.97 24.22 1.93
N VAL A 125 -5.03 23.41 1.73
CA VAL A 125 -5.82 22.85 2.82
C VAL A 125 -4.97 21.97 3.74
N LEU A 126 -4.10 21.13 3.18
CA LEU A 126 -3.18 20.31 3.97
C LEU A 126 -2.21 21.17 4.78
N GLY A 127 -1.65 22.21 4.17
CA GLY A 127 -0.77 23.18 4.84
C GLY A 127 -1.46 23.92 5.98
N CYS A 128 -2.72 24.36 5.77
CA CYS A 128 -3.53 24.98 6.81
C CYS A 128 -3.82 24.02 7.97
N MET A 129 -4.11 22.75 7.68
CA MET A 129 -4.32 21.73 8.72
C MET A 129 -3.06 21.53 9.57
N ILE A 130 -1.89 21.42 8.93
CA ILE A 130 -0.61 21.27 9.64
C ILE A 130 -0.29 22.53 10.46
N GLY A 131 -0.49 23.72 9.88
CA GLY A 131 -0.30 25.00 10.55
C GLY A 131 -1.22 25.18 11.76
N ALA A 132 -2.48 24.73 11.67
CA ALA A 132 -3.42 24.76 12.78
C ALA A 132 -2.96 23.85 13.94
N VAL A 133 -2.42 22.67 13.63
CA VAL A 133 -1.85 21.77 14.64
C VAL A 133 -0.62 22.39 15.30
N PHE A 134 0.27 23.01 14.53
CA PHE A 134 1.46 23.68 15.06
C PHE A 134 1.09 24.88 15.96
N PHE A 135 0.12 25.68 15.55
CA PHE A 135 -0.40 26.79 16.35
C PHE A 135 -1.06 26.32 17.66
N LEU A 136 -1.82 25.22 17.62
CA LEU A 136 -2.40 24.60 18.81
C LEU A 136 -1.34 23.99 19.74
N ALA A 137 -0.23 23.48 19.19
CA ALA A 137 0.89 22.99 19.97
C ALA A 137 1.63 24.13 20.71
N GLN A 138 1.84 25.26 20.04
CA GLN A 138 2.48 26.44 20.62
C GLN A 138 1.65 27.09 21.75
N THR A 139 0.33 26.91 21.72
CA THR A 139 -0.61 27.48 22.71
C THR A 139 -0.96 26.51 23.84
N GLU A 140 -0.27 25.36 23.95
CA GLU A 140 -0.51 24.28 24.93
C GLU A 140 -1.95 23.70 24.94
N ASN A 141 -2.80 24.11 24.00
CA ASN A 141 -4.20 23.72 23.92
C ASN A 141 -4.43 22.47 23.04
N LEU A 142 -3.48 21.53 23.07
CA LEU A 142 -3.54 20.28 22.31
C LEU A 142 -4.78 19.43 22.61
N LYS A 143 -5.41 19.64 23.77
CA LYS A 143 -6.66 18.95 24.17
C LYS A 143 -7.83 19.25 23.22
N LEU A 144 -7.83 20.41 22.53
CA LEU A 144 -8.88 20.77 21.56
C LEU A 144 -8.87 19.89 20.30
N LEU A 145 -7.74 19.28 19.94
CA LEU A 145 -7.65 18.35 18.80
C LEU A 145 -8.59 17.14 18.97
N PHE A 146 -8.82 16.71 20.22
CA PHE A 146 -9.72 15.60 20.52
C PHE A 146 -11.20 15.92 20.20
N LEU A 147 -11.59 17.19 20.17
CA LEU A 147 -12.94 17.63 19.77
C LEU A 147 -13.00 17.87 18.25
N ILE A 148 -11.95 18.47 17.69
CA ILE A 148 -11.90 18.88 16.28
C ILE A 148 -11.78 17.68 15.33
N ILE A 149 -10.96 16.67 15.66
CA ILE A 149 -10.76 15.51 14.78
C ILE A 149 -12.06 14.72 14.57
N PRO A 150 -12.80 14.31 15.63
CA PRO A 150 -14.07 13.60 15.45
C PRO A 150 -15.12 14.44 14.72
N GLY A 151 -15.19 15.74 15.02
CA GLY A 151 -16.09 16.67 14.34
C GLY A 151 -15.84 16.74 12.84
N LEU A 152 -14.57 16.82 12.42
CA LEU A 152 -14.20 16.82 11.00
C LEU A 152 -14.48 15.47 10.32
N ILE A 153 -14.27 14.35 11.02
CA ILE A 153 -14.57 13.01 10.49
C ILE A 153 -16.08 12.85 10.23
N LEU A 154 -16.92 13.25 11.19
CA LEU A 154 -18.37 13.20 11.06
C LEU A 154 -18.86 14.13 9.94
N LEU A 155 -18.34 15.36 9.89
CA LEU A 155 -18.68 16.33 8.84
C LEU A 155 -18.29 15.81 7.45
N LYS A 156 -17.11 15.21 7.33
CA LYS A 156 -16.66 14.57 6.08
C LYS A 156 -17.60 13.43 5.67
N SER A 157 -17.98 12.57 6.61
CA SER A 157 -18.85 11.42 6.33
C SER A 157 -20.24 11.84 5.85
N ILE A 158 -20.77 12.96 6.35
CA ILE A 158 -22.10 13.47 5.98
C ILE A 158 -22.05 14.22 4.64
N PHE A 159 -21.09 15.14 4.47
CA PHE A 159 -21.07 16.05 3.33
C PHE A 159 -20.29 15.52 2.12
N PHE A 160 -19.34 14.60 2.31
CA PHE A 160 -18.47 14.09 1.24
C PHE A 160 -18.64 12.56 1.07
N PRO A 161 -19.62 12.12 0.26
CA PRO A 161 -19.85 10.70 0.00
C PRO A 161 -18.62 10.03 -0.62
N SER A 162 -18.27 8.85 -0.11
CA SER A 162 -17.10 8.07 -0.53
C SER A 162 -17.24 7.59 -1.99
N SER A 163 -16.11 7.24 -2.61
CA SER A 163 -16.09 6.65 -3.96
C SER A 163 -16.96 5.38 -4.03
N LYS A 164 -16.95 4.57 -2.97
CA LYS A 164 -17.80 3.37 -2.83
C LYS A 164 -19.28 3.71 -2.84
N SER A 165 -19.73 4.70 -2.07
CA SER A 165 -21.15 5.08 -2.05
C SER A 165 -21.60 5.69 -3.38
N LYS A 166 -20.74 6.48 -4.05
CA LYS A 166 -20.99 6.97 -5.41
C LYS A 166 -21.07 5.83 -6.42
N PHE A 167 -20.16 4.87 -6.37
CA PHE A 167 -20.16 3.71 -7.26
C PHE A 167 -21.41 2.84 -7.08
N LEU A 168 -21.81 2.54 -5.83
CA LEU A 168 -23.04 1.80 -5.55
C LEU A 168 -24.28 2.55 -6.00
N ARG A 169 -24.31 3.88 -5.83
CA ARG A 169 -25.40 4.73 -6.33
C ARG A 169 -25.45 4.73 -7.87
N LEU A 170 -24.31 4.78 -8.54
CA LEU A 170 -24.24 4.66 -10.00
C LEU A 170 -24.70 3.27 -10.46
N GLN A 171 -24.28 2.21 -9.77
CA GLN A 171 -24.75 0.85 -10.04
C GLN A 171 -26.26 0.66 -9.83
N SER A 172 -26.84 1.28 -8.80
CA SER A 172 -28.29 1.20 -8.57
C SER A 172 -29.11 1.96 -9.61
N ILE A 173 -28.51 2.96 -10.28
CA ILE A 173 -29.15 3.75 -11.34
C ILE A 173 -29.00 3.07 -12.71
N LEU A 174 -27.99 2.21 -12.89
CA LEU A 174 -27.81 1.50 -14.15
C LEU A 174 -29.00 0.55 -14.39
N PRO A 175 -29.59 0.58 -15.61
CA PRO A 175 -30.74 -0.25 -15.97
C PRO A 175 -30.40 -1.75 -15.95
N THR A 176 -29.13 -2.15 -15.81
CA THR A 176 -28.69 -3.53 -15.65
C THR A 176 -29.24 -4.21 -14.39
N SER A 177 -29.58 -3.47 -13.32
CA SER A 177 -30.22 -4.06 -12.14
C SER A 177 -31.67 -4.51 -12.43
N LYS A 178 -32.41 -3.72 -13.20
CA LYS A 178 -33.78 -4.04 -13.64
C LYS A 178 -33.78 -5.00 -14.83
N ILE A 179 -32.92 -4.79 -15.82
CA ILE A 179 -32.77 -5.65 -17.00
C ILE A 179 -32.24 -7.04 -16.63
N SER A 180 -31.32 -7.15 -15.66
CA SER A 180 -30.89 -8.48 -15.16
C SER A 180 -32.02 -9.19 -14.43
N ALA A 181 -32.85 -8.48 -13.66
CA ALA A 181 -34.00 -9.08 -12.99
C ALA A 181 -35.09 -9.50 -14.00
N ILE A 182 -35.33 -8.70 -15.04
CA ILE A 182 -36.23 -9.01 -16.17
C ILE A 182 -35.68 -10.22 -16.95
N ALA A 183 -34.39 -10.23 -17.29
CA ALA A 183 -33.75 -11.32 -18.04
C ALA A 183 -33.63 -12.63 -17.23
N MET A 184 -33.56 -12.53 -15.89
CA MET A 184 -33.60 -13.68 -14.99
C MET A 184 -35.03 -14.13 -14.65
N GLY A 185 -36.07 -13.46 -15.18
CA GLY A 185 -37.48 -13.79 -14.89
C GLY A 185 -37.88 -13.57 -13.44
N GLN A 186 -37.16 -12.72 -12.70
CA GLN A 186 -37.41 -12.42 -11.27
C GLN A 186 -38.46 -11.33 -11.05
N VAL A 187 -38.91 -10.70 -12.12
CA VAL A 187 -39.96 -9.67 -12.11
C VAL A 187 -40.89 -9.91 -13.28
N GLU A 188 -42.18 -10.03 -12.98
CA GLU A 188 -43.24 -10.03 -13.99
C GLU A 188 -43.51 -8.60 -14.44
N VAL A 189 -43.60 -8.42 -15.75
CA VAL A 189 -44.00 -7.15 -16.36
C VAL A 189 -45.49 -7.26 -16.66
N GLU A 190 -46.32 -6.69 -15.80
CA GLU A 190 -47.76 -6.55 -16.05
C GLU A 190 -48.03 -5.25 -16.82
N GLY A 191 -48.83 -5.35 -17.89
CA GLY A 191 -49.27 -4.22 -18.68
C GLY A 191 -50.22 -4.65 -19.78
N ASP A 192 -51.01 -3.70 -20.29
CA ASP A 192 -51.86 -3.91 -21.46
C ASP A 192 -50.98 -3.94 -22.71
N LEU A 193 -51.15 -4.98 -23.52
CA LEU A 193 -50.43 -5.14 -24.79
C LEU A 193 -51.32 -4.62 -25.92
N GLU A 194 -50.87 -3.57 -26.61
CA GLU A 194 -51.48 -3.10 -27.85
C GLU A 194 -50.73 -3.70 -29.05
N GLU A 195 -51.40 -4.57 -29.79
CA GLU A 195 -50.88 -5.21 -31.00
C GLU A 195 -51.03 -4.26 -32.20
N ILE A 196 -49.91 -3.85 -32.82
CA ILE A 196 -49.92 -3.02 -34.04
C ILE A 196 -50.05 -3.90 -35.29
N GLU A 197 -49.25 -4.96 -35.39
CA GLU A 197 -49.32 -5.93 -36.50
C GLU A 197 -49.13 -7.37 -35.99
N PRO A 198 -50.01 -8.32 -36.38
CA PRO A 198 -49.92 -9.70 -35.95
C PRO A 198 -48.76 -10.44 -36.61
N ILE A 199 -47.93 -11.09 -35.79
CA ILE A 199 -46.87 -11.98 -36.29
C ILE A 199 -47.42 -13.41 -36.31
N ILE A 200 -47.38 -14.03 -37.49
CA ILE A 200 -47.82 -15.42 -37.66
C ILE A 200 -46.68 -16.35 -37.20
N SER A 201 -46.95 -17.15 -36.17
CA SER A 201 -45.99 -18.13 -35.69
C SER A 201 -45.66 -19.16 -36.78
N PRO A 202 -44.37 -19.37 -37.14
CA PRO A 202 -44.00 -20.28 -38.24
C PRO A 202 -44.29 -21.75 -37.91
N TYR A 203 -44.41 -22.11 -36.64
CA TYR A 203 -44.63 -23.49 -36.20
C TYR A 203 -46.10 -23.87 -36.06
N PHE A 204 -46.93 -22.96 -35.53
CA PHE A 204 -48.36 -23.24 -35.28
C PHE A 204 -49.30 -22.51 -36.24
N ASN A 205 -48.78 -21.61 -37.08
CA ASN A 205 -49.54 -20.78 -38.01
C ASN A 205 -50.67 -19.98 -37.33
N LYS A 206 -50.45 -19.61 -36.06
CA LYS A 206 -51.36 -18.80 -35.25
C LYS A 206 -50.86 -17.37 -35.15
N SER A 207 -51.80 -16.42 -35.09
CA SER A 207 -51.54 -15.01 -34.81
C SER A 207 -50.98 -14.86 -33.40
N CYS A 208 -49.82 -14.22 -33.27
CA CYS A 208 -49.16 -13.95 -32.01
C CYS A 208 -48.81 -12.46 -31.92
N ILE A 209 -48.97 -11.91 -30.71
CA ILE A 209 -48.43 -10.60 -30.34
C ILE A 209 -46.91 -10.78 -30.19
N GLY A 210 -46.11 -10.04 -30.94
CA GLY A 210 -44.64 -10.11 -30.90
C GLY A 210 -43.98 -8.80 -30.52
#